data_AF-A0A179A0T2-F1
#
_entry.id   AF-A0A179A0T2-F1
#
_cell.length_a   1.000
_cell.length_b   1.000
_cell.length_c   1.000
_cell.angle_alpha   90.00
_cell.angle_beta   90.00
_cell.angle_gamma   90.00
#
_symmetry.space_group_name_H-M   'P 1'
#
loop_
_entity.id
_entity.type
_entity.pdbx_description
1 polymer ?
#
loop_
_entity_poly.entity_id
_entity_poly.type
_entity_poly.pdbx_seq_one_letter_code
_entity_poly.pdbx_strand_id
1 'polypeptide(L)'
;MDRAEILNVLAQDPQRERPQSAELRRQAQSIIPSIPSDGDHNHAHDLPAALLDLLTQIIKPLFTGTKHPQLTSTGRKNLVPGPPPSIAAARFLTPLADADGEEENQRPWKRTPFTVPLLKYILQSYSLLPQPAQKSTIEAHFHLLVPPILNMIDDASPQFKSDGCLLLRLLCTTLVSTQSDMLRRTGLTDVFVDALKTNFLLLPTLTPEEDSLLVLRELYPAYLVLVEARFVKLQVAMTEGVDISIGKKSDAGATSAMAEDFMAREAMLTKLYRHGIMASLSHLSSATDSFSNTISAPLTTFLLKQIPLIFRRLGIHAVKHLQTLLPMMRVALMDPFVLAAPAMALALLDVLAVVVEVCAPRVRDKWWAEILRACVACWCNCFDEQGAAAGEGTAKALQEIMNAVKGVVKTLRDVLGKEQWGDVKAKLLAEEKDLNGLLEG
;
A
#
# COMPACT_ATOMS: atom_id res chain seq x y z
N MET A 1 -11.26 15.11 5.38
CA MET A 1 -11.54 16.38 4.73
C MET A 1 -12.96 16.70 5.08
N ASP A 2 -13.09 17.63 6.01
CA ASP A 2 -14.39 17.99 6.55
C ASP A 2 -15.11 18.99 5.64
N ARG A 3 -16.34 19.32 6.01
CA ARG A 3 -17.17 20.28 5.26
C ARG A 3 -16.55 21.68 5.26
N ALA A 4 -15.88 22.11 6.32
CA ALA A 4 -15.30 23.44 6.42
C ALA A 4 -14.06 23.58 5.52
N GLU A 5 -13.21 22.55 5.49
CA GLU A 5 -12.02 22.45 4.66
C GLU A 5 -12.38 22.51 3.17
N ILE A 6 -13.38 21.76 2.70
CA ILE A 6 -13.79 21.82 1.28
C ILE A 6 -14.41 23.17 0.93
N LEU A 7 -15.20 23.78 1.82
CA LEU A 7 -15.76 25.11 1.58
C LEU A 7 -14.67 26.18 1.51
N ASN A 8 -13.61 26.06 2.32
CA ASN A 8 -12.44 26.94 2.23
C ASN A 8 -11.70 26.75 0.89
N VAL A 9 -11.47 25.50 0.46
CA VAL A 9 -10.86 25.21 -0.85
C VAL A 9 -11.68 25.79 -2.01
N LEU A 10 -13.02 25.71 -1.95
CA LEU A 10 -13.89 26.25 -2.99
C LEU A 10 -14.01 27.78 -2.95
N ALA A 11 -13.77 28.40 -1.79
CA ALA A 11 -13.77 29.85 -1.63
C ALA A 11 -12.51 30.53 -2.19
N GLN A 12 -11.42 29.78 -2.35
CA GLN A 12 -10.18 30.31 -2.93
C GLN A 12 -10.31 30.44 -4.45
N ASP A 13 -10.18 31.66 -4.97
CA ASP A 13 -10.12 31.94 -6.41
C ASP A 13 -8.69 31.76 -6.94
N PRO A 14 -8.42 30.73 -7.76
CA PRO A 14 -7.10 30.55 -8.34
C PRO A 14 -6.86 31.62 -9.42
N GLN A 15 -5.70 32.30 -9.38
CA GLN A 15 -5.36 33.41 -10.30
C GLN A 15 -5.39 33.05 -11.80
N ARG A 16 -5.50 31.76 -12.17
CA ARG A 16 -5.50 31.26 -13.56
C ARG A 16 -6.65 30.27 -13.85
N GLU A 17 -7.76 30.37 -13.12
CA GLU A 17 -8.91 29.48 -13.34
C GLU A 17 -9.74 29.87 -14.57
N ARG A 18 -10.17 28.87 -15.36
CA ARG A 18 -11.03 29.10 -16.53
C ARG A 18 -12.47 29.47 -16.11
N PRO A 19 -13.21 30.26 -16.90
CA PRO A 19 -14.60 30.61 -16.60
C PRO A 19 -15.53 29.40 -16.37
N GLN A 20 -15.38 28.36 -17.18
CA GLN A 20 -16.15 27.11 -17.04
C GLN A 20 -15.84 26.41 -15.71
N SER A 21 -14.56 26.36 -15.31
CA SER A 21 -14.13 25.79 -14.03
C SER A 21 -14.62 26.60 -12.83
N ALA A 22 -14.60 27.93 -12.92
CA ALA A 22 -15.13 28.82 -11.89
C ALA A 22 -16.64 28.67 -11.70
N GLU A 23 -17.39 28.41 -12.79
CA GLU A 23 -18.82 28.10 -12.72
C GLU A 23 -19.08 26.77 -12.01
N LEU A 24 -18.34 25.72 -12.36
CA LEU A 24 -18.40 24.43 -11.67
C LEU A 24 -18.06 24.54 -10.18
N ARG A 25 -17.09 25.38 -9.82
CA ARG A 25 -16.73 25.66 -8.43
C ARG A 25 -17.85 26.35 -7.67
N ARG A 26 -18.49 27.37 -8.27
CA ARG A 26 -19.66 28.05 -7.68
C ARG A 26 -20.84 27.09 -7.48
N GLN A 27 -21.06 26.19 -8.44
CA GLN A 27 -22.07 25.13 -8.30
C GLN A 27 -21.74 24.17 -7.15
N ALA A 28 -20.48 23.74 -6.99
CA ALA A 28 -20.07 22.93 -5.84
C ALA A 28 -20.33 23.66 -4.52
N GLN A 29 -20.00 24.96 -4.48
CA GLN A 29 -20.19 25.81 -3.31
C GLN A 29 -21.67 26.01 -2.96
N SER A 30 -22.60 25.90 -3.92
CA SER A 30 -24.05 25.92 -3.61
C SER A 30 -24.59 24.57 -3.11
N ILE A 31 -24.03 23.45 -3.55
CA ILE A 31 -24.52 22.10 -3.19
C ILE A 31 -24.01 21.65 -1.82
N ILE A 32 -22.73 21.90 -1.50
CA ILE A 32 -22.13 21.40 -0.25
C ILE A 32 -22.79 21.97 1.02
N PRO A 33 -23.23 23.24 1.08
CA PRO A 33 -23.90 23.77 2.25
C PRO A 33 -25.26 23.12 2.55
N SER A 34 -25.94 22.59 1.54
CA SER A 34 -27.18 21.81 1.72
C SER A 34 -26.95 20.40 2.25
N ILE A 35 -25.69 19.93 2.32
CA ILE A 35 -25.35 18.63 2.88
C ILE A 35 -25.28 18.75 4.42
N PRO A 36 -26.02 17.91 5.18
CA PRO A 36 -26.04 17.99 6.64
C PRO A 36 -24.66 17.83 7.25
N SER A 37 -24.36 18.63 8.29
CA SER A 37 -23.25 18.35 9.18
C SER A 37 -23.62 17.25 10.17
N ASP A 38 -22.61 16.54 10.68
CA ASP A 38 -22.73 15.46 11.65
C ASP A 38 -23.70 15.84 12.79
N GLY A 39 -24.84 15.15 12.90
CA GLY A 39 -25.86 15.38 13.95
C GLY A 39 -27.31 15.52 13.50
N ASP A 40 -27.59 15.81 12.22
CA ASP A 40 -28.97 16.02 11.72
C ASP A 40 -29.55 14.76 11.04
N HIS A 41 -30.09 13.84 11.85
CA HIS A 41 -30.65 12.57 11.37
C HIS A 41 -31.80 12.72 10.36
N ASN A 42 -32.51 13.86 10.36
CA ASN A 42 -33.65 14.09 9.47
C ASN A 42 -33.26 14.38 8.00
N HIS A 43 -32.01 14.74 7.72
CA HIS A 43 -31.56 15.12 6.37
C HIS A 43 -30.58 14.12 5.72
N ALA A 44 -30.32 12.98 6.36
CA ALA A 44 -29.48 11.92 5.78
C ALA A 44 -30.03 11.33 4.46
N HIS A 45 -31.32 11.57 4.17
CA HIS A 45 -31.97 11.14 2.94
C HIS A 45 -31.56 11.94 1.69
N ASP A 46 -31.13 13.20 1.84
CA ASP A 46 -30.79 14.07 0.71
C ASP A 46 -29.31 13.97 0.31
N LEU A 47 -28.47 13.46 1.21
CA LEU A 47 -27.03 13.28 0.99
C LEU A 47 -26.72 12.43 -0.26
N PRO A 48 -27.37 11.27 -0.51
CA PRO A 48 -27.16 10.51 -1.75
C PRO A 48 -27.38 11.33 -3.02
N ALA A 49 -28.45 12.13 -3.07
CA ALA A 49 -28.76 12.96 -4.24
C ALA A 49 -27.71 14.08 -4.41
N ALA A 50 -27.34 14.76 -3.32
CA ALA A 50 -26.31 15.80 -3.37
C ALA A 50 -24.95 15.26 -3.84
N LEU A 51 -24.54 14.06 -3.37
CA LEU A 51 -23.31 13.42 -3.85
C LEU A 51 -23.39 13.05 -5.33
N LEU A 52 -24.55 12.59 -5.80
CA LEU A 52 -24.78 12.30 -7.21
C LEU A 52 -24.67 13.58 -8.06
N ASP A 53 -25.23 14.68 -7.59
CA ASP A 53 -25.16 15.98 -8.27
C ASP A 53 -23.71 16.48 -8.36
N LEU A 54 -22.94 16.41 -7.27
CA LEU A 54 -21.51 16.73 -7.31
C LEU A 54 -20.75 15.85 -8.32
N LEU A 55 -21.05 14.56 -8.39
CA LEU A 55 -20.39 13.66 -9.33
C LEU A 55 -20.79 13.90 -10.79
N THR A 56 -22.08 14.17 -11.05
CA THR A 56 -22.62 14.27 -12.41
C THR A 56 -22.52 15.67 -13.01
N GLN A 57 -22.74 16.71 -12.21
CA GLN A 57 -22.74 18.10 -12.65
C GLN A 57 -21.34 18.73 -12.58
N ILE A 58 -20.43 18.20 -11.75
CA ILE A 58 -19.13 18.82 -11.50
C ILE A 58 -17.97 17.92 -11.91
N ILE A 59 -17.85 16.74 -11.30
CA ILE A 59 -16.72 15.83 -11.58
C ILE A 59 -16.77 15.32 -13.02
N LYS A 60 -17.91 14.78 -13.47
CA LYS A 60 -18.02 14.16 -14.81
C LYS A 60 -17.67 15.14 -15.95
N PRO A 61 -18.12 16.41 -15.98
CA PRO A 61 -17.68 17.38 -16.98
C PRO A 61 -16.16 17.58 -17.04
N LEU A 62 -15.48 17.61 -15.88
CA LEU A 62 -14.03 17.79 -15.82
C LEU A 62 -13.24 16.64 -16.47
N PHE A 63 -13.83 15.45 -16.57
CA PHE A 63 -13.20 14.25 -17.16
C PHE A 63 -13.79 13.84 -18.51
N THR A 64 -14.75 14.60 -19.07
CA THR A 64 -15.43 14.20 -20.33
C THR A 64 -14.45 14.13 -21.52
N GLY A 65 -13.43 15.00 -21.53
CA GLY A 65 -12.34 14.98 -22.52
C GLY A 65 -11.27 13.92 -22.26
N THR A 66 -11.24 13.27 -21.09
CA THR A 66 -10.21 12.31 -20.69
C THR A 66 -10.79 10.89 -20.56
N LYS A 67 -10.98 10.20 -21.70
CA LYS A 67 -11.46 8.81 -21.71
C LYS A 67 -10.35 7.84 -21.35
N HIS A 68 -10.63 6.92 -20.42
CA HIS A 68 -9.67 5.91 -19.99
C HIS A 68 -9.69 4.69 -20.94
N PRO A 69 -8.54 4.24 -21.48
CA PRO A 69 -8.50 3.21 -22.53
C PRO A 69 -8.99 1.83 -22.06
N GLN A 70 -8.81 1.51 -20.78
CA GLN A 70 -9.22 0.23 -20.20
C GLN A 70 -10.69 0.19 -19.73
N LEU A 71 -11.45 1.28 -19.90
CA LEU A 71 -12.85 1.37 -19.51
C LEU A 71 -13.77 1.45 -20.72
N THR A 72 -14.94 0.82 -20.62
CA THR A 72 -16.06 1.06 -21.55
C THR A 72 -16.67 2.44 -21.29
N SER A 73 -17.52 2.92 -22.20
CA SER A 73 -18.33 4.14 -21.99
C SER A 73 -19.24 4.06 -20.76
N THR A 74 -19.49 2.86 -20.24
CA THR A 74 -20.27 2.57 -19.03
C THR A 74 -19.40 2.36 -17.77
N GLY A 75 -18.09 2.58 -17.86
CA GLY A 75 -17.16 2.46 -16.72
C GLY A 75 -16.82 1.02 -16.31
N ARG A 76 -17.14 0.01 -17.14
CA ARG A 76 -16.76 -1.40 -16.91
C ARG A 76 -15.42 -1.71 -17.57
N LYS A 77 -14.79 -2.82 -17.18
CA LYS A 77 -13.55 -3.32 -17.83
C LYS A 77 -13.80 -3.48 -19.33
N ASN A 78 -12.94 -2.87 -20.15
CA ASN A 78 -12.95 -3.05 -21.59
C ASN A 78 -12.35 -4.43 -21.93
N LEU A 79 -13.12 -5.26 -22.64
CA LEU A 79 -12.70 -6.61 -23.04
C LEU A 79 -12.05 -6.64 -24.43
N VAL A 80 -12.11 -5.54 -25.16
CA VAL A 80 -11.41 -5.38 -26.43
C VAL A 80 -9.97 -4.96 -26.11
N PRO A 81 -8.93 -5.63 -26.64
CA PRO A 81 -7.56 -5.18 -26.51
C PRO A 81 -7.43 -3.79 -27.13
N GLY A 82 -7.39 -2.76 -26.28
CA GLY A 82 -6.89 -1.45 -26.69
C GLY A 82 -5.40 -1.55 -27.00
N PRO A 83 -4.83 -0.62 -27.78
CA PRO A 83 -3.38 -0.51 -27.87
C PRO A 83 -2.80 -0.45 -26.45
N PRO A 84 -1.67 -1.12 -26.18
CA PRO A 84 -1.10 -1.16 -24.84
C PRO A 84 -0.98 0.26 -24.28
N PRO A 85 -1.26 0.49 -22.98
CA PRO A 85 -1.02 1.78 -22.33
C PRO A 85 0.49 1.99 -22.28
N SER A 86 1.04 2.45 -23.39
CA SER A 86 2.45 2.75 -23.51
C SER A 86 2.63 4.12 -22.90
N ILE A 87 3.23 4.15 -21.71
CA ILE A 87 3.89 5.34 -21.16
C ILE A 87 4.79 5.98 -22.23
N ALA A 88 5.32 5.19 -23.17
CA ALA A 88 6.10 5.68 -24.29
C ALA A 88 5.25 6.30 -25.43
N ALA A 89 4.01 5.88 -25.69
CA ALA A 89 3.21 6.49 -26.77
C ALA A 89 2.82 7.94 -26.45
N ALA A 90 2.50 8.23 -25.17
CA ALA A 90 2.25 9.61 -24.73
C ALA A 90 3.54 10.43 -24.54
N ARG A 91 4.71 9.80 -24.33
CA ARG A 91 6.00 10.50 -24.17
C ARG A 91 6.78 10.72 -25.47
N PHE A 92 6.57 9.89 -26.50
CA PHE A 92 7.39 9.93 -27.74
C PHE A 92 6.65 10.42 -28.99
N LEU A 93 5.31 10.41 -29.02
CA LEU A 93 4.54 10.77 -30.22
C LEU A 93 3.91 12.17 -30.16
N THR A 94 4.03 12.90 -29.04
CA THR A 94 3.57 14.28 -28.94
C THR A 94 4.69 15.20 -29.44
N PRO A 95 4.51 15.95 -30.55
CA PRO A 95 5.53 16.86 -31.04
C PRO A 95 5.82 17.95 -30.01
N LEU A 96 7.10 18.10 -29.64
CA LEU A 96 7.62 19.04 -28.63
C LEU A 96 7.38 20.53 -28.94
N ALA A 97 6.71 20.88 -30.04
CA ALA A 97 6.63 22.25 -30.53
C ALA A 97 5.36 23.02 -30.12
N ASP A 98 4.23 22.35 -29.85
CA ASP A 98 2.93 23.02 -29.57
C ASP A 98 2.10 22.39 -28.42
N ALA A 99 2.68 21.45 -27.66
CA ALA A 99 1.95 20.59 -26.70
C ALA A 99 1.39 21.32 -25.46
N ASP A 100 1.99 22.43 -25.03
CA ASP A 100 1.55 23.15 -23.84
C ASP A 100 0.14 23.75 -24.02
N GLY A 101 -0.28 24.09 -25.24
CA GLY A 101 -1.62 24.65 -25.49
C GLY A 101 -2.71 23.59 -25.65
N GLU A 102 -2.41 22.45 -26.29
CA GLU A 102 -3.39 21.43 -26.64
C GLU A 102 -3.60 20.37 -25.55
N GLU A 103 -2.54 19.91 -24.85
CA GLU A 103 -2.70 19.02 -23.69
C GLU A 103 -3.46 19.73 -22.54
N GLU A 104 -3.23 21.04 -22.39
CA GLU A 104 -3.93 21.90 -21.44
C GLU A 104 -5.44 22.00 -21.71
N ASN A 105 -5.88 21.83 -22.96
CA ASN A 105 -7.30 21.86 -23.32
C ASN A 105 -7.99 20.50 -23.08
N GLN A 106 -7.23 19.40 -23.09
CA GLN A 106 -7.75 18.03 -23.01
C GLN A 106 -8.01 17.54 -21.57
N ARG A 107 -7.41 18.18 -20.53
CA ARG A 107 -7.50 17.74 -19.13
C ARG A 107 -7.91 18.88 -18.17
N PRO A 108 -9.18 19.36 -18.21
CA PRO A 108 -9.66 20.44 -17.35
C PRO A 108 -9.44 20.22 -15.86
N TRP A 109 -9.58 18.97 -15.41
CA TRP A 109 -9.40 18.54 -14.02
C TRP A 109 -8.02 18.85 -13.40
N LYS A 110 -6.99 19.11 -14.22
CA LYS A 110 -5.65 19.47 -13.73
C LYS A 110 -5.50 20.93 -13.32
N ARG A 111 -6.32 21.84 -13.89
CA ARG A 111 -6.29 23.28 -13.58
C ARG A 111 -7.27 23.67 -12.49
N THR A 112 -8.04 22.73 -11.98
CA THR A 112 -9.05 22.91 -10.96
C THR A 112 -8.53 22.38 -9.63
N PRO A 113 -7.98 23.24 -8.75
CA PRO A 113 -7.37 22.79 -7.50
C PRO A 113 -8.36 22.09 -6.57
N PHE A 114 -9.66 22.34 -6.75
CA PHE A 114 -10.71 21.70 -5.97
C PHE A 114 -11.05 20.27 -6.40
N THR A 115 -10.55 19.74 -7.53
CA THR A 115 -10.99 18.42 -8.02
C THR A 115 -10.64 17.27 -7.09
N VAL A 116 -9.37 17.16 -6.71
CA VAL A 116 -8.91 16.12 -5.76
C VAL A 116 -9.57 16.30 -4.39
N PRO A 117 -9.57 17.51 -3.79
CA PRO A 117 -10.34 17.79 -2.58
C PRO A 117 -11.80 17.35 -2.70
N LEU A 118 -12.53 17.76 -3.74
CA LEU A 118 -13.95 17.43 -3.90
C LEU A 118 -14.18 15.92 -3.99
N LEU A 119 -13.36 15.18 -4.74
CA LEU A 119 -13.43 13.71 -4.78
C LEU A 119 -13.15 13.08 -3.41
N LYS A 120 -12.18 13.61 -2.67
CA LYS A 120 -11.87 13.17 -1.30
C LYS A 120 -13.05 13.43 -0.36
N TYR A 121 -13.69 14.60 -0.45
CA TYR A 121 -14.90 14.94 0.31
C TYR A 121 -16.00 13.92 0.01
N ILE A 122 -16.35 13.74 -1.26
CA ILE A 122 -17.41 12.81 -1.70
C ILE A 122 -17.17 11.40 -1.16
N LEU A 123 -15.95 10.88 -1.29
CA LEU A 123 -15.60 9.54 -0.81
C LEU A 123 -15.74 9.40 0.72
N GLN A 124 -15.39 10.45 1.46
CA GLN A 124 -15.52 10.48 2.91
C GLN A 124 -16.97 10.69 3.35
N SER A 125 -17.79 11.43 2.61
CA SER A 125 -19.20 11.65 2.93
C SER A 125 -20.03 10.37 2.91
N TYR A 126 -19.63 9.32 2.17
CA TYR A 126 -20.33 8.03 2.26
C TYR A 126 -20.26 7.42 3.66
N SER A 127 -19.26 7.72 4.49
CA SER A 127 -19.21 7.19 5.86
C SER A 127 -20.31 7.75 6.77
N LEU A 128 -20.96 8.84 6.39
CA LEU A 128 -22.05 9.48 7.13
C LEU A 128 -23.40 8.80 6.91
N LEU A 129 -23.52 7.96 5.87
CA LEU A 129 -24.77 7.25 5.57
C LEU A 129 -24.94 6.01 6.46
N PRO A 130 -26.14 5.76 7.02
CA PRO A 130 -26.40 4.52 7.73
C PRO A 130 -26.47 3.33 6.75
N GLN A 131 -26.20 2.13 7.26
CA GLN A 131 -26.49 0.90 6.53
C GLN A 131 -28.01 0.62 6.54
N PRO A 132 -28.62 0.14 5.44
CA PRO A 132 -28.02 -0.34 4.19
C PRO A 132 -27.84 0.73 3.09
N ALA A 133 -28.33 1.96 3.31
CA ALA A 133 -28.31 3.04 2.31
C ALA A 133 -26.90 3.40 1.84
N GLN A 134 -25.91 3.30 2.74
CA GLN A 134 -24.51 3.49 2.41
C GLN A 134 -24.04 2.60 1.25
N LYS A 135 -24.34 1.29 1.32
CA LYS A 135 -23.94 0.30 0.32
C LYS A 135 -24.62 0.55 -1.01
N SER A 136 -25.94 0.75 -1.02
CA SER A 136 -26.67 1.00 -2.27
C SER A 136 -26.19 2.28 -2.96
N THR A 137 -25.89 3.33 -2.19
CA THR A 137 -25.47 4.63 -2.73
C THR A 137 -24.07 4.55 -3.35
N ILE A 138 -23.07 4.00 -2.64
CA ILE A 138 -21.72 3.88 -3.20
C ILE A 138 -21.72 3.01 -4.45
N GLU A 139 -22.51 1.93 -4.46
CA GLU A 139 -22.64 1.04 -5.61
C GLU A 139 -23.28 1.73 -6.81
N ALA A 140 -24.29 2.58 -6.60
CA ALA A 140 -24.91 3.37 -7.66
C ALA A 140 -23.93 4.39 -8.27
N HIS A 141 -23.12 5.04 -7.43
CA HIS A 141 -22.19 6.10 -7.84
C HIS A 141 -20.84 5.57 -8.35
N PHE A 142 -20.55 4.29 -8.12
CA PHE A 142 -19.25 3.67 -8.37
C PHE A 142 -18.68 3.96 -9.77
N HIS A 143 -19.51 3.86 -10.81
CA HIS A 143 -19.12 4.08 -12.20
C HIS A 143 -18.65 5.52 -12.51
N LEU A 144 -19.03 6.51 -11.69
CA LEU A 144 -18.58 7.91 -11.82
C LEU A 144 -17.27 8.17 -11.08
N LEU A 145 -16.95 7.36 -10.07
CA LEU A 145 -15.74 7.48 -9.25
C LEU A 145 -14.52 6.80 -9.90
N VAL A 146 -14.75 5.67 -10.58
CA VAL A 146 -13.67 4.86 -11.18
C VAL A 146 -12.84 5.62 -12.23
N PRO A 147 -13.42 6.31 -13.23
CA PRO A 147 -12.63 6.95 -14.28
C PRO A 147 -11.72 8.08 -13.77
N PRO A 148 -12.17 9.02 -12.91
CA PRO A 148 -11.29 10.02 -12.30
C PRO A 148 -10.10 9.41 -11.57
N ILE A 149 -10.34 8.38 -10.75
CA ILE A 149 -9.30 7.71 -9.96
C ILE A 149 -8.26 7.05 -10.86
N LEU A 150 -8.70 6.30 -11.89
CA LEU A 150 -7.79 5.65 -12.82
C LEU A 150 -6.99 6.65 -13.65
N ASN A 151 -7.63 7.70 -14.16
CA ASN A 151 -6.94 8.76 -14.92
C ASN A 151 -5.87 9.48 -14.07
N MET A 152 -6.07 9.60 -12.75
CA MET A 152 -5.07 10.17 -11.83
C MET A 152 -3.90 9.20 -11.58
N ILE A 153 -4.18 7.90 -11.38
CA ILE A 153 -3.13 6.87 -11.19
C ILE A 153 -2.24 6.74 -12.42
N ASP A 154 -2.83 6.85 -13.61
CA ASP A 154 -2.12 6.76 -14.89
C ASP A 154 -1.51 8.10 -15.35
N ASP A 155 -1.68 9.18 -14.59
CA ASP A 155 -1.14 10.49 -14.96
C ASP A 155 0.39 10.53 -14.89
N ALA A 156 1.02 11.48 -15.58
CA ALA A 156 2.47 11.66 -15.53
C ALA A 156 2.96 12.31 -14.23
N SER A 157 2.14 13.15 -13.59
CA SER A 157 2.53 13.88 -12.38
C SER A 157 2.56 12.96 -11.15
N PRO A 158 3.67 12.93 -10.38
CA PRO A 158 3.73 12.19 -9.11
C PRO A 158 2.62 12.59 -8.12
N GLN A 159 2.26 13.87 -8.08
CA GLN A 159 1.20 14.36 -7.20
C GLN A 159 -0.16 13.71 -7.55
N PHE A 160 -0.55 13.72 -8.83
CA PHE A 160 -1.81 13.10 -9.24
C PHE A 160 -1.80 11.58 -9.10
N LYS A 161 -0.66 10.92 -9.31
CA LYS A 161 -0.51 9.49 -9.04
C LYS A 161 -0.77 9.16 -7.57
N SER A 162 -0.16 9.94 -6.66
CA SER A 162 -0.36 9.83 -5.22
C SER A 162 -1.82 10.07 -4.84
N ASP A 163 -2.42 11.16 -5.35
CA ASP A 163 -3.83 11.50 -5.09
C ASP A 163 -4.78 10.42 -5.62
N GLY A 164 -4.51 9.87 -6.80
CA GLY A 164 -5.26 8.74 -7.35
C GLY A 164 -5.18 7.48 -6.47
N CYS A 165 -3.99 7.16 -5.95
CA CYS A 165 -3.82 6.05 -5.01
C CYS A 165 -4.58 6.30 -3.70
N LEU A 166 -4.50 7.51 -3.14
CA LEU A 166 -5.25 7.92 -1.96
C LEU A 166 -6.77 7.78 -2.17
N LEU A 167 -7.30 8.27 -3.28
CA LEU A 167 -8.73 8.18 -3.61
C LEU A 167 -9.15 6.71 -3.82
N LEU A 168 -8.33 5.89 -4.45
CA LEU A 168 -8.58 4.46 -4.57
C LEU A 168 -8.64 3.78 -3.20
N ARG A 169 -7.72 4.13 -2.30
CA ARG A 169 -7.72 3.62 -0.93
C ARG A 169 -9.01 3.98 -0.21
N LEU A 170 -9.43 5.24 -0.26
CA LEU A 170 -10.68 5.70 0.35
C LEU A 170 -11.90 4.96 -0.22
N LEU A 171 -11.98 4.83 -1.55
CA LEU A 171 -13.04 4.06 -2.21
C LEU A 171 -13.06 2.62 -1.72
N CYS A 172 -11.92 1.93 -1.72
CA CYS A 172 -11.85 0.54 -1.30
C CYS A 172 -12.16 0.36 0.19
N THR A 173 -11.72 1.28 1.06
CA THR A 173 -12.09 1.27 2.49
C THR A 173 -13.60 1.36 2.68
N THR A 174 -14.29 2.22 1.92
CA THR A 174 -15.76 2.32 1.95
C THR A 174 -16.43 1.05 1.43
N LEU A 175 -15.86 0.39 0.42
CA LEU A 175 -16.37 -0.91 -0.06
C LEU A 175 -16.19 -2.03 0.96
N VAL A 176 -15.07 -2.05 1.71
CA VAL A 176 -14.82 -3.00 2.80
C VAL A 176 -15.81 -2.78 3.93
N SER A 177 -16.00 -1.54 4.39
CA SER A 177 -16.91 -1.24 5.51
C SER A 177 -18.38 -1.57 5.20
N THR A 178 -18.78 -1.44 3.94
CA THR A 178 -20.13 -1.80 3.45
C THR A 178 -20.27 -3.25 3.01
N GLN A 179 -19.20 -4.05 3.08
CA GLN A 179 -19.14 -5.41 2.55
C GLN A 179 -19.69 -5.51 1.11
N SER A 180 -19.30 -4.57 0.25
CA SER A 180 -19.70 -4.55 -1.16
C SER A 180 -18.79 -5.45 -2.00
N ASP A 181 -19.38 -6.30 -2.84
CA ASP A 181 -18.66 -7.13 -3.81
C ASP A 181 -18.60 -6.50 -5.21
N MET A 182 -18.81 -5.18 -5.30
CA MET A 182 -18.86 -4.43 -6.55
C MET A 182 -17.60 -4.63 -7.42
N LEU A 183 -16.40 -4.67 -6.81
CA LEU A 183 -15.14 -4.90 -7.52
C LEU A 183 -15.10 -6.27 -8.21
N ARG A 184 -15.65 -7.31 -7.57
CA ARG A 184 -15.77 -8.65 -8.15
C ARG A 184 -16.76 -8.64 -9.31
N ARG A 185 -17.94 -8.02 -9.13
CA ARG A 185 -19.02 -8.00 -10.14
C ARG A 185 -18.64 -7.22 -11.40
N THR A 186 -17.86 -6.16 -11.25
CA THR A 186 -17.48 -5.28 -12.38
C THR A 186 -16.21 -5.72 -13.10
N GLY A 187 -15.42 -6.61 -12.50
CA GLY A 187 -14.14 -7.06 -13.06
C GLY A 187 -13.05 -5.98 -13.04
N LEU A 188 -13.25 -4.86 -12.32
CA LEU A 188 -12.33 -3.72 -12.31
C LEU A 188 -11.10 -3.92 -11.42
N THR A 189 -11.05 -5.00 -10.63
CA THR A 189 -9.85 -5.31 -9.83
C THR A 189 -8.61 -5.42 -10.69
N ASP A 190 -8.67 -6.13 -11.83
CA ASP A 190 -7.50 -6.28 -12.70
C ASP A 190 -7.05 -4.94 -13.26
N VAL A 191 -8.02 -4.07 -13.63
CA VAL A 191 -7.76 -2.73 -14.17
C VAL A 191 -7.00 -1.88 -13.15
N PHE A 192 -7.48 -1.84 -11.90
CA PHE A 192 -6.78 -1.10 -10.84
C PHE A 192 -5.42 -1.72 -10.50
N VAL A 193 -5.33 -3.05 -10.44
CA VAL A 193 -4.07 -3.76 -10.17
C VAL A 193 -3.04 -3.45 -11.26
N ASP A 194 -3.44 -3.44 -12.52
CA ASP A 194 -2.53 -3.16 -13.64
C ASP A 194 -2.10 -1.69 -13.66
N ALA A 195 -3.02 -0.75 -13.39
CA ALA A 195 -2.70 0.66 -13.22
C ALA A 195 -1.67 0.88 -12.07
N LEU A 196 -1.90 0.29 -10.89
CA LEU A 196 -0.98 0.41 -9.76
C LEU A 196 0.39 -0.23 -10.04
N LYS A 197 0.44 -1.39 -10.71
CA LYS A 197 1.70 -2.07 -11.05
C LYS A 197 2.63 -1.20 -11.89
N THR A 198 2.08 -0.37 -12.78
CA THR A 198 2.90 0.50 -13.64
C THR A 198 3.74 1.51 -12.83
N ASN A 199 3.38 1.73 -11.57
CA ASN A 199 3.98 2.69 -10.66
C ASN A 199 4.93 2.05 -9.62
N PHE A 200 5.06 0.72 -9.57
CA PHE A 200 5.92 0.04 -8.58
C PHE A 200 7.40 0.42 -8.67
N LEU A 201 7.87 0.74 -9.88
CA LEU A 201 9.27 1.03 -10.18
C LEU A 201 9.53 2.53 -10.36
N LEU A 202 8.69 3.40 -9.78
CA LEU A 202 9.00 4.82 -9.62
C LEU A 202 10.07 4.97 -8.53
N LEU A 203 11.32 4.87 -8.95
CA LEU A 203 12.49 4.83 -8.08
C LEU A 203 13.58 5.82 -8.55
N PRO A 204 14.52 6.21 -7.66
CA PRO A 204 15.73 6.96 -7.97
C PRO A 204 16.54 6.49 -9.19
N THR A 205 17.33 7.44 -9.71
CA THR A 205 17.94 7.55 -11.06
C THR A 205 16.98 8.00 -12.17
N LEU A 206 15.71 7.59 -12.12
CA LEU A 206 14.67 8.00 -13.09
C LEU A 206 13.59 8.90 -12.49
N THR A 207 13.23 8.69 -11.22
CA THR A 207 12.24 9.49 -10.48
C THR A 207 12.92 10.06 -9.22
N PRO A 208 12.78 11.35 -8.90
CA PRO A 208 13.32 11.91 -7.66
C PRO A 208 12.88 11.11 -6.42
N GLU A 209 13.73 11.07 -5.38
CA GLU A 209 13.44 10.28 -4.17
C GLU A 209 12.14 10.75 -3.49
N GLU A 210 11.92 12.07 -3.41
CA GLU A 210 10.72 12.66 -2.80
C GLU A 210 9.46 12.25 -3.56
N ASP A 211 9.48 12.33 -4.89
CA ASP A 211 8.37 11.93 -5.76
C ASP A 211 8.09 10.42 -5.68
N SER A 212 9.14 9.62 -5.60
CA SER A 212 9.06 8.16 -5.42
C SER A 212 8.35 7.84 -4.09
N LEU A 213 8.78 8.47 -3.00
CA LEU A 213 8.18 8.31 -1.68
C LEU A 213 6.74 8.83 -1.64
N LEU A 214 6.45 9.97 -2.28
CA LEU A 214 5.12 10.55 -2.37
C LEU A 214 4.11 9.54 -2.93
N VAL A 215 4.42 8.95 -4.09
CA VAL A 215 3.52 7.99 -4.75
C VAL A 215 3.48 6.67 -3.98
N LEU A 216 4.64 6.09 -3.64
CA LEU A 216 4.71 4.76 -3.06
C LEU A 216 4.04 4.68 -1.67
N ARG A 217 4.10 5.75 -0.87
CA ARG A 217 3.42 5.83 0.44
C ARG A 217 1.91 5.65 0.34
N GLU A 218 1.27 6.16 -0.71
CA GLU A 218 -0.17 5.96 -0.93
C GLU A 218 -0.47 4.68 -1.70
N LEU A 219 0.44 4.26 -2.59
CA LEU A 219 0.27 3.12 -3.47
C LEU A 219 0.18 1.78 -2.71
N TYR A 220 1.12 1.46 -1.80
CA TYR A 220 1.11 0.17 -1.11
C TYR A 220 -0.15 -0.01 -0.24
N PRO A 221 -0.54 0.98 0.59
CA PRO A 221 -1.82 0.91 1.31
C PRO A 221 -3.03 0.79 0.38
N ALA A 222 -3.07 1.53 -0.74
CA ALA A 222 -4.16 1.43 -1.70
C ALA A 222 -4.28 0.03 -2.31
N TYR A 223 -3.15 -0.58 -2.70
CA TYR A 223 -3.14 -1.95 -3.22
C TYR A 223 -3.61 -2.96 -2.17
N LEU A 224 -3.17 -2.83 -0.92
CA LEU A 224 -3.60 -3.74 0.15
C LEU A 224 -5.10 -3.66 0.38
N VAL A 225 -5.67 -2.45 0.50
CA VAL A 225 -7.11 -2.28 0.70
C VAL A 225 -7.91 -2.71 -0.54
N LEU A 226 -7.37 -2.56 -1.75
CA LEU A 226 -7.98 -3.10 -2.98
C LEU A 226 -8.11 -4.63 -2.93
N VAL A 227 -7.07 -5.33 -2.45
CA VAL A 227 -7.12 -6.78 -2.26
C VAL A 227 -8.17 -7.14 -1.21
N GLU A 228 -8.23 -6.42 -0.10
CA GLU A 228 -9.24 -6.63 0.95
C GLU A 228 -10.65 -6.42 0.40
N ALA A 229 -10.91 -5.32 -0.29
CA ALA A 229 -12.20 -5.02 -0.91
C ALA A 229 -12.62 -6.08 -1.96
N ARG A 230 -11.67 -6.63 -2.75
CA ARG A 230 -11.97 -7.71 -3.70
C ARG A 230 -12.37 -9.02 -3.01
N PHE A 231 -11.82 -9.29 -1.84
CA PHE A 231 -11.99 -10.54 -1.09
C PHE A 231 -12.73 -10.36 0.22
N VAL A 232 -13.60 -9.34 0.33
CA VAL A 232 -14.28 -8.99 1.58
C VAL A 232 -15.10 -10.15 2.16
N LYS A 233 -15.78 -10.92 1.30
CA LYS A 233 -16.53 -12.13 1.69
C LYS A 233 -15.62 -13.22 2.27
N LEU A 234 -14.44 -13.41 1.68
CA LEU A 234 -13.44 -14.34 2.19
C LEU A 234 -12.90 -13.88 3.54
N GLN A 235 -12.65 -12.58 3.72
CA GLN A 235 -12.19 -12.04 5.01
C GLN A 235 -13.21 -12.27 6.12
N VAL A 236 -14.50 -12.00 5.86
CA VAL A 236 -15.58 -12.24 6.82
C VAL A 236 -15.62 -13.72 7.21
N ALA A 237 -15.57 -14.64 6.24
CA ALA A 237 -15.54 -16.08 6.50
C ALA A 237 -14.31 -16.51 7.33
N MET A 238 -13.12 -15.95 7.04
CA MET A 238 -11.90 -16.21 7.82
C MET A 238 -12.02 -15.72 9.27
N THR A 239 -12.64 -14.56 9.49
CA THR A 239 -12.86 -14.02 10.86
C THR A 239 -13.90 -14.81 11.65
N GLU A 240 -14.87 -15.40 10.97
CA GLU A 240 -15.90 -16.26 11.57
C GLU A 240 -15.40 -17.70 11.82
N GLY A 241 -14.12 -17.99 11.52
CA GLY A 241 -13.53 -19.30 11.77
C GLY A 241 -14.01 -20.40 10.81
N VAL A 242 -14.55 -20.02 9.64
CA VAL A 242 -14.98 -20.98 8.61
C VAL A 242 -13.75 -21.72 8.10
N ASP A 243 -13.79 -23.05 8.15
CA ASP A 243 -12.72 -23.89 7.66
C ASP A 243 -12.68 -23.87 6.12
N ILE A 244 -11.71 -23.13 5.57
CA ILE A 244 -11.45 -23.00 4.12
C ILE A 244 -10.53 -24.13 3.63
N SER A 245 -10.28 -25.17 4.46
CA SER A 245 -9.40 -26.27 4.10
C SER A 245 -9.77 -26.87 2.73
N ILE A 246 -8.73 -27.15 1.94
CA ILE A 246 -8.79 -27.69 0.56
C ILE A 246 -9.22 -29.19 0.58
N GLY A 247 -10.03 -29.59 1.56
CA GLY A 247 -10.47 -30.96 1.81
C GLY A 247 -11.72 -31.34 1.01
N LYS A 248 -11.72 -32.53 0.41
CA LYS A 248 -12.80 -33.07 -0.42
C LYS A 248 -14.15 -33.19 0.32
N LYS A 249 -15.16 -32.53 -0.26
CA LYS A 249 -16.63 -32.80 -0.28
C LYS A 249 -17.36 -32.88 1.08
N SER A 250 -18.26 -31.93 1.34
CA SER A 250 -19.70 -32.21 1.16
C SER A 250 -20.55 -31.07 0.56
N ASP A 251 -20.04 -29.84 0.39
CA ASP A 251 -20.71 -28.73 -0.31
C ASP A 251 -19.84 -28.18 -1.46
N ALA A 252 -19.83 -28.89 -2.58
CA ALA A 252 -18.80 -28.77 -3.61
C ALA A 252 -18.73 -27.41 -4.35
N GLY A 253 -19.76 -26.55 -4.26
CA GLY A 253 -19.81 -25.26 -4.98
C GLY A 253 -19.21 -24.08 -4.21
N ALA A 254 -19.69 -23.84 -2.98
CA ALA A 254 -19.32 -22.66 -2.20
C ALA A 254 -17.88 -22.76 -1.63
N THR A 255 -17.50 -23.93 -1.11
CA THR A 255 -16.16 -24.18 -0.56
C THR A 255 -15.09 -24.12 -1.66
N SER A 256 -15.40 -24.61 -2.87
CA SER A 256 -14.49 -24.54 -4.03
C SER A 256 -14.24 -23.09 -4.46
N ALA A 257 -15.30 -22.26 -4.53
CA ALA A 257 -15.17 -20.85 -4.89
C ALA A 257 -14.38 -20.05 -3.85
N MET A 258 -14.51 -20.36 -2.55
CA MET A 258 -13.72 -19.72 -1.49
C MET A 258 -12.25 -20.14 -1.54
N ALA A 259 -11.95 -21.40 -1.85
CA ALA A 259 -10.58 -21.86 -2.06
C ALA A 259 -9.93 -21.17 -3.28
N GLU A 260 -10.67 -20.99 -4.38
CA GLU A 260 -10.22 -20.21 -5.53
C GLU A 260 -9.96 -18.74 -5.17
N ASP A 261 -10.89 -18.10 -4.45
CA ASP A 261 -10.73 -16.72 -3.97
C ASP A 261 -9.52 -16.60 -3.03
N PHE A 262 -9.26 -17.61 -2.17
CA PHE A 262 -8.06 -17.65 -1.31
C PHE A 262 -6.77 -17.71 -2.13
N MET A 263 -6.69 -18.62 -3.11
CA MET A 263 -5.53 -18.72 -4.01
C MET A 263 -5.32 -17.43 -4.81
N ALA A 264 -6.40 -16.80 -5.29
CA ALA A 264 -6.34 -15.54 -6.02
C ALA A 264 -5.86 -14.38 -5.13
N ARG A 265 -6.31 -14.32 -3.88
CA ARG A 265 -5.82 -13.36 -2.87
C ARG A 265 -4.33 -13.55 -2.62
N GLU A 266 -3.90 -14.78 -2.37
CA GLU A 266 -2.49 -15.11 -2.17
C GLU A 266 -1.64 -14.71 -3.39
N ALA A 267 -2.14 -14.95 -4.60
CA ALA A 267 -1.45 -14.58 -5.83
C ALA A 267 -1.30 -13.05 -5.97
N MET A 268 -2.30 -12.25 -5.61
CA MET A 268 -2.20 -10.78 -5.65
C MET A 268 -1.19 -10.24 -4.64
N LEU A 269 -1.19 -10.77 -3.41
CA LEU A 269 -0.21 -10.40 -2.38
C LEU A 269 1.21 -10.82 -2.78
N THR A 270 1.34 -12.02 -3.36
CA THR A 270 2.62 -12.52 -3.89
C THR A 270 3.14 -11.62 -5.02
N LYS A 271 2.25 -11.14 -5.90
CA LYS A 271 2.62 -10.20 -6.97
C LYS A 271 3.10 -8.88 -6.40
N LEU A 272 2.40 -8.31 -5.41
CA LEU A 272 2.82 -7.08 -4.73
C LEU A 272 4.19 -7.23 -4.08
N TYR A 273 4.41 -8.34 -3.35
CA TYR A 273 5.72 -8.60 -2.74
C TYR A 273 6.83 -8.75 -3.78
N ARG A 274 6.66 -9.61 -4.80
CA ARG A 274 7.71 -9.90 -5.78
C ARG A 274 8.00 -8.72 -6.72
N HIS A 275 6.97 -8.16 -7.34
CA HIS A 275 7.13 -7.14 -8.38
C HIS A 275 7.06 -5.72 -7.84
N GLY A 276 6.42 -5.54 -6.68
CA GLY A 276 6.32 -4.24 -6.03
C GLY A 276 7.45 -3.99 -5.06
N ILE A 277 7.77 -4.93 -4.15
CA ILE A 277 8.79 -4.70 -3.12
C ILE A 277 10.15 -5.24 -3.56
N MET A 278 10.25 -6.54 -3.84
CA MET A 278 11.54 -7.19 -4.07
C MET A 278 12.22 -6.70 -5.33
N ALA A 279 11.46 -6.50 -6.42
CA ALA A 279 12.00 -5.88 -7.63
C ALA A 279 12.55 -4.48 -7.33
N SER A 280 11.79 -3.64 -6.62
CA SER A 280 12.24 -2.29 -6.25
C SER A 280 13.48 -2.30 -5.36
N LEU A 281 13.53 -3.17 -4.35
CA LEU A 281 14.70 -3.35 -3.51
C LEU A 281 15.93 -3.80 -4.32
N SER A 282 15.74 -4.70 -5.29
CA SER A 282 16.84 -5.15 -6.16
C SER A 282 17.36 -4.05 -7.09
N HIS A 283 16.50 -3.12 -7.52
CA HIS A 283 16.90 -1.96 -8.32
C HIS A 283 17.58 -0.86 -7.48
N LEU A 284 17.21 -0.73 -6.20
CA LEU A 284 17.84 0.21 -5.29
C LEU A 284 19.19 -0.28 -4.77
N SER A 285 19.44 -1.59 -4.80
CA SER A 285 20.73 -2.13 -4.42
C SER A 285 21.72 -2.11 -5.59
N SER A 286 22.92 -1.61 -5.32
CA SER A 286 24.02 -1.65 -6.29
C SER A 286 24.67 -3.04 -6.42
N ALA A 287 24.40 -3.96 -5.48
CA ALA A 287 24.90 -5.33 -5.49
C ALA A 287 23.72 -6.31 -5.39
N THR A 288 23.74 -7.39 -6.18
CA THR A 288 22.58 -8.26 -6.40
C THR A 288 21.97 -8.91 -5.16
N ASP A 289 22.65 -8.86 -3.99
CA ASP A 289 22.28 -9.65 -2.82
C ASP A 289 22.52 -8.94 -1.46
N SER A 290 22.61 -7.60 -1.43
CA SER A 290 22.81 -6.85 -0.17
C SER A 290 21.94 -5.60 -0.07
N PHE A 291 21.47 -5.25 1.12
CA PHE A 291 20.79 -3.97 1.37
C PHE A 291 21.74 -2.84 1.78
N SER A 292 23.01 -3.17 2.07
CA SER A 292 24.02 -2.23 2.58
C SER A 292 24.38 -1.13 1.59
N ASN A 293 24.48 -1.46 0.30
CA ASN A 293 24.88 -0.52 -0.75
C ASN A 293 23.66 0.02 -1.52
N THR A 294 22.70 0.55 -0.77
CA THR A 294 21.46 1.12 -1.31
C THR A 294 21.68 2.53 -1.88
N ILE A 295 21.07 2.82 -3.03
CA ILE A 295 21.03 4.16 -3.64
C ILE A 295 20.24 5.14 -2.76
N SER A 296 19.23 4.65 -2.03
CA SER A 296 18.37 5.44 -1.16
C SER A 296 18.07 4.68 0.13
N ALA A 297 18.64 5.12 1.25
CA ALA A 297 18.33 4.56 2.57
C ALA A 297 16.87 4.82 2.99
N PRO A 298 16.28 6.01 2.79
CA PRO A 298 14.87 6.28 3.13
C PRO A 298 13.90 5.36 2.37
N LEU A 299 14.12 5.14 1.08
CA LEU A 299 13.24 4.34 0.25
C LEU A 299 13.39 2.85 0.53
N THR A 300 14.61 2.35 0.69
CA THR A 300 14.86 0.97 1.11
C THR A 300 14.24 0.69 2.48
N THR A 301 14.40 1.61 3.43
CA THR A 301 13.73 1.51 4.75
C THR A 301 12.21 1.46 4.61
N PHE A 302 11.63 2.32 3.76
CA PHE A 302 10.19 2.32 3.50
C PHE A 302 9.69 0.99 2.91
N LEU A 303 10.40 0.44 1.92
CA LEU A 303 10.06 -0.82 1.26
C LEU A 303 10.17 -2.02 2.21
N LEU A 304 11.21 -2.06 3.04
CA LEU A 304 11.37 -3.08 4.08
C LEU A 304 10.17 -3.08 5.05
N LYS A 305 9.70 -1.89 5.46
CA LYS A 305 8.50 -1.75 6.31
C LYS A 305 7.21 -2.25 5.65
N GLN A 306 7.15 -2.40 4.33
CA GLN A 306 5.99 -2.99 3.66
C GLN A 306 5.96 -4.53 3.73
N ILE A 307 7.11 -5.19 3.89
CA ILE A 307 7.20 -6.66 3.93
C ILE A 307 6.39 -7.25 5.11
N PRO A 308 6.53 -6.77 6.37
CA PRO A 308 5.72 -7.19 7.50
C PRO A 308 4.20 -7.16 7.23
N LEU A 309 3.72 -6.11 6.56
CA LEU A 309 2.30 -5.93 6.26
C LEU A 309 1.78 -6.98 5.29
N ILE A 310 2.59 -7.40 4.33
CA ILE A 310 2.22 -8.45 3.37
C ILE A 310 2.39 -9.83 3.99
N PHE A 311 3.45 -10.07 4.74
CA PHE A 311 3.75 -11.38 5.32
C PHE A 311 2.70 -11.79 6.36
N ARG A 312 2.22 -10.86 7.19
CA ARG A 312 1.07 -11.12 8.08
C ARG A 312 -0.20 -11.50 7.33
N ARG A 313 -0.43 -10.96 6.13
CA ARG A 313 -1.59 -11.29 5.28
C ARG A 313 -1.43 -12.61 4.52
N LEU A 314 -0.20 -12.99 4.17
CA LEU A 314 0.15 -14.28 3.56
C LEU A 314 0.18 -15.42 4.59
N GLY A 315 0.53 -15.13 5.84
CA GLY A 315 0.73 -16.12 6.88
C GLY A 315 1.82 -17.12 6.49
N ILE A 316 1.57 -18.41 6.73
CA ILE A 316 2.49 -19.50 6.40
C ILE A 316 2.86 -19.57 4.91
N HIS A 317 2.06 -19.00 4.01
CA HIS A 317 2.37 -18.98 2.58
C HIS A 317 3.58 -18.08 2.22
N ALA A 318 4.03 -17.24 3.15
CA ALA A 318 5.26 -16.47 3.00
C ALA A 318 6.54 -17.34 2.95
N VAL A 319 6.47 -18.62 3.38
CA VAL A 319 7.63 -19.54 3.40
C VAL A 319 8.35 -19.67 2.05
N LYS A 320 7.63 -19.51 0.94
CA LYS A 320 8.17 -19.58 -0.43
C LYS A 320 9.11 -18.42 -0.78
N HIS A 321 9.21 -17.42 0.08
CA HIS A 321 10.07 -16.25 -0.11
C HIS A 321 11.32 -16.28 0.77
N LEU A 322 11.35 -17.13 1.80
CA LEU A 322 12.43 -17.15 2.80
C LEU A 322 13.80 -17.46 2.21
N GLN A 323 13.84 -18.35 1.21
CA GLN A 323 15.11 -18.76 0.59
C GLN A 323 15.87 -17.60 -0.04
N THR A 324 15.16 -16.62 -0.60
CA THR A 324 15.76 -15.43 -1.19
C THR A 324 15.89 -14.33 -0.14
N LEU A 325 14.87 -14.12 0.69
CA LEU A 325 14.82 -13.02 1.64
C LEU A 325 15.86 -13.13 2.76
N LEU A 326 15.95 -14.29 3.43
CA LEU A 326 16.74 -14.43 4.66
C LEU A 326 18.26 -14.26 4.45
N PRO A 327 18.87 -14.78 3.38
CA PRO A 327 20.27 -14.51 3.10
C PRO A 327 20.57 -13.01 2.96
N MET A 328 19.69 -12.25 2.29
CA MET A 328 19.87 -10.80 2.15
C MET A 328 19.70 -10.06 3.49
N MET A 329 18.70 -10.45 4.31
CA MET A 329 18.53 -9.89 5.67
C MET A 329 19.78 -10.14 6.52
N ARG A 330 20.32 -11.35 6.46
CA ARG A 330 21.54 -11.74 7.18
C ARG A 330 22.71 -10.87 6.75
N VAL A 331 23.00 -10.79 5.44
CA VAL A 331 24.12 -10.00 4.93
C VAL A 331 24.02 -8.53 5.37
N ALA A 332 22.83 -7.94 5.31
CA ALA A 332 22.63 -6.55 5.72
C ALA A 332 22.81 -6.32 7.23
N LEU A 333 22.33 -7.24 8.08
CA LEU A 333 22.46 -7.10 9.54
C LEU A 333 23.87 -7.46 10.05
N MET A 334 24.63 -8.25 9.29
CA MET A 334 26.03 -8.55 9.57
C MET A 334 26.97 -7.39 9.19
N ASP A 335 26.53 -6.44 8.38
CA ASP A 335 27.35 -5.31 7.96
C ASP A 335 27.63 -4.37 9.15
N PRO A 336 28.90 -4.11 9.50
CA PRO A 336 29.24 -3.17 10.57
C PRO A 336 28.67 -1.77 10.36
N PHE A 337 28.44 -1.35 9.11
CA PHE A 337 27.92 -0.02 8.78
C PHE A 337 26.39 0.09 8.83
N VAL A 338 25.66 -1.00 9.11
CA VAL A 338 24.19 -0.98 9.19
C VAL A 338 23.70 0.02 10.27
N LEU A 339 24.50 0.26 11.30
CA LEU A 339 24.20 1.17 12.40
C LEU A 339 24.24 2.65 12.00
N ALA A 340 24.87 2.99 10.86
CA ALA A 340 24.80 4.33 10.28
C ALA A 340 23.38 4.69 9.80
N ALA A 341 22.52 3.69 9.58
CA ALA A 341 21.10 3.88 9.24
C ALA A 341 20.18 3.11 10.22
N PRO A 342 20.00 3.60 11.46
CA PRO A 342 19.26 2.87 12.50
C PRO A 342 17.83 2.48 12.12
N ALA A 343 17.14 3.36 11.38
CA ALA A 343 15.77 3.11 10.92
C ALA A 343 15.70 1.91 9.95
N MET A 344 16.75 1.68 9.16
CA MET A 344 16.86 0.54 8.26
C MET A 344 17.14 -0.75 9.04
N ALA A 345 18.06 -0.70 10.02
CA ALA A 345 18.34 -1.83 10.91
C ALA A 345 17.06 -2.31 11.64
N LEU A 346 16.29 -1.38 12.19
CA LEU A 346 15.01 -1.68 12.83
C LEU A 346 14.00 -2.28 11.85
N ALA A 347 13.93 -1.79 10.61
CA ALA A 347 13.05 -2.35 9.60
C ALA A 347 13.44 -3.78 9.20
N LEU A 348 14.74 -4.09 9.08
CA LEU A 348 15.25 -5.44 8.85
C LEU A 348 14.87 -6.39 10.01
N LEU A 349 15.01 -5.92 11.25
CA LEU A 349 14.65 -6.71 12.43
C LEU A 349 13.14 -6.95 12.53
N ASP A 350 12.29 -6.00 12.16
CA ASP A 350 10.83 -6.18 12.08
C ASP A 350 10.45 -7.22 11.01
N VAL A 351 11.17 -7.26 9.88
CA VAL A 351 11.02 -8.32 8.86
C VAL A 351 11.35 -9.69 9.46
N LEU A 352 12.48 -9.82 10.16
CA LEU A 352 12.85 -11.08 10.83
C LEU A 352 11.83 -11.48 11.90
N ALA A 353 11.35 -10.55 12.71
CA ALA A 353 10.33 -10.79 13.73
C ALA A 353 9.06 -11.38 13.11
N VAL A 354 8.55 -10.78 12.04
CA VAL A 354 7.37 -11.29 11.33
C VAL A 354 7.64 -12.65 10.70
N VAL A 355 8.82 -12.89 10.13
CA VAL A 355 9.16 -14.22 9.60
C VAL A 355 9.09 -15.29 10.69
N VAL A 356 9.65 -15.03 11.87
CA VAL A 356 9.57 -15.95 13.01
C VAL A 356 8.11 -16.16 13.44
N GLU A 357 7.32 -15.09 13.50
CA GLU A 357 5.90 -15.12 13.85
C GLU A 357 5.07 -15.97 12.88
N VAL A 358 5.09 -15.64 11.57
CA VAL A 358 4.15 -16.21 10.60
C VAL A 358 4.63 -17.51 9.96
N CYS A 359 5.93 -17.80 10.02
CA CYS A 359 6.55 -18.99 9.43
C CYS A 359 7.19 -19.92 10.47
N ALA A 360 6.79 -19.82 11.75
CA ALA A 360 7.37 -20.55 12.87
C ALA A 360 7.71 -22.02 12.59
N PRO A 361 6.80 -22.86 12.03
CA PRO A 361 7.13 -24.27 11.76
C PRO A 361 8.31 -24.43 10.80
N ARG A 362 8.31 -23.65 9.70
CA ARG A 362 9.39 -23.71 8.70
C ARG A 362 10.68 -23.06 9.21
N VAL A 363 10.58 -22.07 10.09
CA VAL A 363 11.73 -21.46 10.75
C VAL A 363 12.42 -22.48 11.66
N ARG A 364 11.66 -23.15 12.53
CA ARG A 364 12.17 -24.21 13.42
C ARG A 364 12.91 -25.30 12.67
N ASP A 365 12.36 -25.75 11.54
CA ASP A 365 12.90 -26.91 10.83
C ASP A 365 14.16 -26.59 10.02
N LYS A 366 14.33 -25.34 9.52
CA LYS A 366 15.40 -25.02 8.56
C LYS A 366 16.10 -23.68 8.76
N TRP A 367 15.39 -22.62 9.14
CA TRP A 367 15.88 -21.24 8.99
C TRP A 367 16.35 -20.57 10.28
N TRP A 368 16.13 -21.19 11.43
CA TRP A 368 16.45 -20.60 12.74
C TRP A 368 17.91 -20.18 12.86
N ALA A 369 18.86 -20.99 12.38
CA ALA A 369 20.28 -20.70 12.51
C ALA A 369 20.72 -19.48 11.69
N GLU A 370 20.06 -19.26 10.54
CA GLU A 370 20.32 -18.11 9.68
C GLU A 370 19.85 -16.81 10.33
N ILE A 371 18.66 -16.84 10.93
CA ILE A 371 18.07 -15.72 11.67
C ILE A 371 18.92 -15.41 12.90
N LEU A 372 19.30 -16.43 13.68
CA LEU A 372 20.13 -16.26 14.87
C LEU A 372 21.49 -15.66 14.53
N ARG A 373 22.14 -16.11 13.44
CA ARG A 373 23.42 -15.54 12.99
C ARG A 373 23.30 -14.04 12.65
N ALA A 374 22.22 -13.64 11.99
CA ALA A 374 21.96 -12.23 11.69
C ALA A 374 21.79 -11.41 12.98
N CYS A 375 21.03 -11.93 13.96
CA CYS A 375 20.81 -11.27 15.25
C CYS A 375 22.09 -11.16 16.08
N VAL A 376 22.89 -12.23 16.15
CA VAL A 376 24.16 -12.26 16.88
C VAL A 376 25.13 -11.23 16.29
N ALA A 377 25.33 -11.22 14.98
CA ALA A 377 26.23 -10.26 14.35
C ALA A 377 25.77 -8.80 14.55
N CYS A 378 24.47 -8.53 14.39
CA CYS A 378 23.92 -7.20 14.66
C CYS A 378 24.11 -6.78 16.12
N TRP A 379 23.97 -7.72 17.07
CA TRP A 379 24.27 -7.47 18.48
C TRP A 379 25.73 -7.12 18.72
N CYS A 380 26.66 -7.88 18.14
CA CYS A 380 28.10 -7.62 18.27
C CYS A 380 28.45 -6.23 17.70
N ASN A 381 27.96 -5.90 16.50
CA ASN A 381 28.11 -4.56 15.92
C ASN A 381 27.61 -3.47 16.88
N CYS A 382 26.45 -3.69 17.53
CA CYS A 382 25.93 -2.73 18.50
C CYS A 382 26.81 -2.61 19.74
N PHE A 383 27.30 -3.75 20.25
CA PHE A 383 28.14 -3.80 21.44
C PHE A 383 29.48 -3.08 21.21
N ASP A 384 30.08 -3.27 20.05
CA ASP A 384 31.32 -2.58 19.65
C ASP A 384 31.11 -1.06 19.57
N GLU A 385 29.98 -0.61 18.99
CA GLU A 385 29.65 0.81 18.85
C GLU A 385 29.29 1.48 20.19
N GLN A 386 28.80 0.74 21.19
CA GLN A 386 28.47 1.30 22.52
C GLN A 386 29.67 1.98 23.18
N GLY A 387 30.89 1.45 22.98
CA GLY A 387 32.11 2.03 23.52
C GLY A 387 32.53 3.34 22.83
N ALA A 388 32.03 3.60 21.63
CA ALA A 388 32.37 4.74 20.78
C ALA A 388 31.24 5.78 20.63
N ALA A 389 30.04 5.48 21.14
CA ALA A 389 28.84 6.29 20.92
C ALA A 389 28.96 7.72 21.47
N ALA A 390 29.23 8.68 20.58
CA ALA A 390 29.30 10.11 20.89
C ALA A 390 27.93 10.78 20.69
N GLY A 391 27.01 10.64 21.66
CA GLY A 391 25.76 11.40 21.71
C GLY A 391 24.55 10.66 22.29
N GLU A 392 23.64 11.40 22.92
CA GLU A 392 22.40 10.83 23.51
C GLU A 392 21.49 10.20 22.45
N GLY A 393 21.42 10.80 21.26
CA GLY A 393 20.60 10.29 20.15
C GLY A 393 21.11 8.97 19.55
N THR A 394 22.43 8.82 19.41
CA THR A 394 23.04 7.58 18.90
C THR A 394 22.92 6.45 19.91
N ALA A 395 23.16 6.74 21.19
CA ALA A 395 22.97 5.77 22.28
C ALA A 395 21.52 5.27 22.37
N LYS A 396 20.53 6.17 22.22
CA LYS A 396 19.12 5.79 22.19
C LYS A 396 18.78 4.87 21.01
N ALA A 397 19.21 5.23 19.80
CA ALA A 397 18.97 4.42 18.60
C ALA A 397 19.61 3.02 18.71
N LEU A 398 20.82 2.96 19.26
CA LEU A 398 21.54 1.71 19.53
C LEU A 398 20.78 0.82 20.51
N GLN A 399 20.28 1.40 21.60
CA GLN A 399 19.46 0.68 22.58
C GLN A 399 18.15 0.15 21.97
N GLU A 400 17.50 0.93 21.11
CA GLU A 400 16.30 0.50 20.38
C GLU A 400 16.59 -0.71 19.48
N ILE A 401 17.71 -0.70 18.75
CA ILE A 401 18.14 -1.83 17.92
C ILE A 401 18.42 -3.05 18.79
N MET A 402 19.20 -2.92 19.85
CA MET A 402 19.50 -4.04 20.76
C MET A 402 18.25 -4.65 21.38
N ASN A 403 17.27 -3.83 21.75
CA ASN A 403 15.97 -4.30 22.24
C ASN A 403 15.19 -5.06 21.16
N ALA A 404 15.20 -4.58 19.91
CA ALA A 404 14.59 -5.27 18.78
C ALA A 404 15.26 -6.63 18.50
N VAL A 405 16.61 -6.69 18.51
CA VAL A 405 17.36 -7.95 18.37
C VAL A 405 16.97 -8.96 19.46
N LYS A 406 16.91 -8.52 20.73
CA LYS A 406 16.42 -9.36 21.84
C LYS A 406 15.00 -9.88 21.61
N GLY A 407 14.10 -9.03 21.11
CA GLY A 407 12.73 -9.42 20.78
C GLY A 407 12.67 -10.55 19.74
N VAL A 408 13.46 -10.45 18.67
CA VAL A 408 13.55 -11.49 17.64
C VAL A 408 14.14 -12.78 18.22
N VAL A 409 15.22 -12.71 19.00
CA VAL A 409 15.85 -13.90 19.59
C VAL A 409 14.93 -14.59 20.60
N LYS A 410 14.18 -13.82 21.40
CA LYS A 410 13.20 -14.35 22.34
C LYS A 410 12.09 -15.13 21.64
N THR A 411 11.51 -14.56 20.58
CA THR A 411 10.49 -15.26 19.78
C THR A 411 11.06 -16.50 19.09
N LEU A 412 12.30 -16.43 18.62
CA LEU A 412 12.98 -17.58 18.00
C LEU A 412 13.24 -18.72 19.01
N ARG A 413 13.63 -18.39 20.24
CA ARG A 413 13.76 -19.34 21.36
C ARG A 413 12.44 -20.07 21.60
N ASP A 414 11.35 -19.32 21.67
CA ASP A 414 10.03 -19.89 21.93
C ASP A 414 9.60 -20.87 20.81
N VAL A 415 10.05 -20.63 19.56
CA VAL A 415 9.84 -21.52 18.41
C VAL A 415 10.71 -22.78 18.46
N LEU A 416 11.96 -22.70 18.93
CA LEU A 416 12.89 -23.84 19.02
C LEU A 416 12.63 -24.77 20.21
N GLY A 417 12.02 -24.24 21.27
CA GLY A 417 11.80 -24.98 22.50
C GLY A 417 13.04 -25.02 23.41
N LYS A 418 12.82 -25.39 24.67
CA LYS A 418 13.80 -25.21 25.75
C LYS A 418 15.08 -26.04 25.60
N GLU A 419 14.95 -27.29 25.15
CA GLU A 419 16.09 -28.22 25.05
C GLU A 419 17.07 -27.79 23.96
N GLN A 420 16.59 -27.65 22.71
CA GLN A 420 17.42 -27.23 21.59
C GLN A 420 18.04 -25.84 21.82
N TRP A 421 17.29 -24.91 22.42
CA TRP A 421 17.82 -23.59 22.76
C TRP A 421 18.92 -23.63 23.82
N GLY A 422 18.78 -24.50 24.84
CA GLY A 422 19.77 -24.66 25.90
C GLY A 422 21.15 -25.04 25.33
N ASP A 423 21.19 -26.01 24.42
CA ASP A 423 22.43 -26.45 23.77
C ASP A 423 23.06 -25.34 22.91
N VAL A 424 22.24 -24.61 22.14
CA VAL A 424 22.71 -23.51 21.29
C VAL A 424 23.27 -22.36 22.14
N LYS A 425 22.54 -21.97 23.20
CA LYS A 425 22.97 -20.92 24.13
C LYS A 425 24.30 -21.27 24.80
N ALA A 426 24.46 -22.51 25.27
CA ALA A 426 25.69 -22.95 25.92
C ALA A 426 26.91 -22.87 24.98
N LYS A 427 26.75 -23.25 23.72
CA LYS A 427 27.82 -23.17 22.71
C LYS A 427 28.21 -21.72 22.40
N LEU A 428 27.23 -20.85 22.16
CA LEU A 428 27.50 -19.45 21.82
C LEU A 428 28.17 -18.70 22.98
N LEU A 429 27.73 -18.91 24.22
CA LEU A 429 28.36 -18.25 25.39
C LEU A 429 29.77 -18.78 25.71
N ALA A 430 30.10 -20.00 25.26
CA ALA A 430 31.45 -20.52 25.38
C ALA A 430 32.41 -19.83 24.39
N GLU A 431 31.91 -19.44 23.21
CA GLU A 431 32.69 -18.75 22.18
C GLU A 431 32.78 -17.24 22.44
N GLU A 432 31.67 -16.60 22.82
CA GLU A 432 31.57 -15.14 22.95
C GLU A 432 30.72 -14.73 24.16
N LYS A 433 31.38 -14.22 25.20
CA LYS A 433 30.74 -13.88 26.48
C LYS A 433 29.83 -12.66 26.39
N ASP A 434 30.08 -11.76 25.43
CA ASP A 434 29.35 -10.51 25.25
C ASP A 434 27.91 -10.75 24.75
N LEU A 435 27.61 -11.97 24.30
CA LEU A 435 26.26 -12.43 23.94
C LEU A 435 25.37 -12.68 25.16
N ASN A 436 25.88 -12.61 26.39
CA ASN A 436 25.08 -12.88 27.58
C ASN A 436 23.85 -11.97 27.66
N GLY A 437 24.02 -10.67 27.40
CA GLY A 437 22.92 -9.70 27.39
C GLY A 437 21.85 -9.97 26.33
N LEU A 438 22.19 -10.66 25.23
CA LEU A 438 21.26 -11.06 24.18
C LEU A 438 20.48 -12.33 24.56
N LEU A 439 21.16 -13.30 25.18
CA LEU A 439 20.65 -14.66 25.39
C LEU A 439 20.00 -14.87 26.77
N GLU A 440 19.99 -13.86 27.64
CA GLU A 440 19.36 -13.90 28.98
C GLU A 440 17.87 -13.48 29.01
N GLY A 441 17.31 -12.99 27.90
CA GLY A 441 15.90 -12.58 27.77
C GLY A 441 14.93 -13.69 27.35
#